data_AF-A0A9P6JHR8-F1
#
_entry.id   AF-A0A9P6JHR8-F1
#
_cell.length_a   1.000
_cell.length_b   1.000
_cell.length_c   1.000
_cell.angle_alpha   90.00
_cell.angle_beta   90.00
_cell.angle_gamma   90.00
#
_symmetry.space_group_name_H-M   'P 1'
#
loop_
_entity.id
_entity.type
_entity.pdbx_description
1 polymer ?
#
loop_
_entity_poly.entity_id
_entity_poly.type
_entity_poly.pdbx_seq_one_letter_code
_entity_poly.pdbx_strand_id
1 'polypeptide(L)'
;MLIVKASPDAYLQMAIQLAYYRQIGQPCATYETGSTRQFRNGRTETIRSLSTDSVAFCKAMENPSAKPEEKTKFLRTAIAAHSKYQRDGANGKGCDRHLLGLRLCLQPGESHPFFQEPVFAKSTTFLLSTSGLFAGDNFVGTGFGAMYPDGYGMNYLAGGKTLKFGVESKYDCKLTSTREFGEYLRQALRDMRTVVEQTLPEEERKIAAKL
;
A
#
# COMPACT_ATOMS: atom_id res chain seq x y z
N MET A 1 4.86 -0.12 15.41
CA MET A 1 5.89 -0.11 14.34
C MET A 1 7.28 -0.50 14.85
N LEU A 2 7.73 0.02 15.99
CA LEU A 2 9.03 -0.35 16.60
C LEU A 2 9.23 -1.87 16.77
N ILE A 3 8.14 -2.60 17.05
CA ILE A 3 8.13 -4.05 17.25
C ILE A 3 8.47 -4.83 15.96
N VAL A 4 8.06 -4.33 14.80
CA VAL A 4 8.31 -5.01 13.51
C VAL A 4 9.71 -4.68 12.98
N LYS A 5 10.37 -3.62 13.50
CA LYS A 5 11.65 -3.09 12.98
C LYS A 5 11.60 -2.87 11.45
N ALA A 6 10.52 -2.22 11.00
CA ALA A 6 10.21 -2.01 9.59
C ALA A 6 9.95 -0.53 9.29
N SER A 7 10.02 -0.17 8.00
CA SER A 7 9.55 1.13 7.52
C SER A 7 8.09 1.33 7.93
N PRO A 8 7.74 2.43 8.63
CA PRO A 8 6.36 2.79 8.94
C PRO A 8 5.47 2.77 7.71
N ASP A 9 5.95 3.35 6.62
CA ASP A 9 5.24 3.48 5.35
C ASP A 9 4.92 2.11 4.73
N ALA A 10 5.90 1.23 4.62
CA ALA A 10 5.69 -0.14 4.12
C ALA A 10 4.71 -0.95 5.00
N TYR A 11 4.76 -0.76 6.32
CA TYR A 11 3.82 -1.40 7.24
C TYR A 11 2.38 -0.91 7.00
N LEU A 12 2.18 0.40 6.82
CA LEU A 12 0.86 0.98 6.54
C LEU A 12 0.34 0.53 5.16
N GLN A 13 1.21 0.45 4.16
CA GLN A 13 0.84 -0.08 2.84
C GLN A 13 0.36 -1.53 2.92
N MET A 14 1.01 -2.38 3.71
CA MET A 14 0.52 -3.76 3.93
C MET A 14 -0.82 -3.79 4.67
N ALA A 15 -1.04 -2.89 5.63
CA ALA A 15 -2.35 -2.77 6.29
C ALA A 15 -3.45 -2.35 5.31
N ILE A 16 -3.16 -1.44 4.38
CA ILE A 16 -4.08 -1.04 3.31
C ILE A 16 -4.39 -2.22 2.38
N GLN A 17 -3.37 -2.99 1.97
CA GLN A 17 -3.57 -4.19 1.13
C GLN A 17 -4.47 -5.22 1.83
N LEU A 18 -4.22 -5.50 3.11
CA LEU A 18 -5.02 -6.45 3.89
C LEU A 18 -6.46 -5.96 4.08
N ALA A 19 -6.65 -4.67 4.37
CA ALA A 19 -7.98 -4.07 4.54
C ALA A 19 -8.82 -4.20 3.26
N TYR A 20 -8.23 -3.85 2.11
CA TYR A 20 -8.89 -3.99 0.82
C TYR A 20 -9.20 -5.45 0.49
N TYR A 21 -8.24 -6.36 0.70
CA TYR A 21 -8.43 -7.79 0.46
C TYR A 21 -9.59 -8.37 1.29
N ARG A 22 -9.75 -7.93 2.54
CA ARG A 22 -10.86 -8.35 3.42
C ARG A 22 -12.22 -7.82 2.98
N GLN A 23 -12.28 -6.57 2.51
CA GLN A 23 -13.54 -5.98 2.07
C GLN A 23 -13.98 -6.56 0.72
N ILE A 24 -13.05 -6.65 -0.24
CA ILE A 24 -13.36 -6.94 -1.65
C ILE A 24 -13.15 -8.42 -2.00
N GLY A 25 -12.37 -9.16 -1.21
CA GLY A 25 -12.07 -10.58 -1.43
C GLY A 25 -10.98 -10.86 -2.49
N GLN A 26 -10.43 -9.81 -3.12
CA GLN A 26 -9.37 -9.92 -4.11
C GLN A 26 -8.43 -8.71 -4.05
N PRO A 27 -7.16 -8.84 -4.47
CA PRO A 27 -6.25 -7.70 -4.60
C PRO A 27 -6.61 -6.82 -5.82
N CYS A 28 -6.15 -5.58 -5.82
CA CYS A 28 -6.28 -4.67 -6.96
C CYS A 28 -4.97 -3.93 -7.27
N ALA A 29 -4.86 -3.39 -8.48
CA ALA A 29 -3.77 -2.50 -8.80
C ALA A 29 -3.77 -1.31 -7.83
N THR A 30 -2.60 -1.09 -7.21
CA THR A 30 -2.42 -0.08 -6.16
C THR A 30 -1.30 0.85 -6.58
N TYR A 31 -1.63 2.14 -6.65
CA TYR A 31 -0.69 3.22 -6.84
C TYR A 31 -0.28 3.77 -5.49
N GLU A 32 1.02 3.96 -5.29
CA GLU A 32 1.59 4.79 -4.26
C GLU A 32 2.57 5.79 -4.88
N THR A 33 2.56 7.02 -4.38
CA THR A 33 3.50 8.05 -4.85
C THR A 33 4.92 7.79 -4.34
N GLY A 34 5.85 7.49 -5.26
CA GLY A 34 7.29 7.45 -4.99
C GLY A 34 7.99 8.74 -5.42
N SER A 35 8.77 9.36 -4.53
CA SER A 35 9.53 10.58 -4.86
C SER A 35 10.78 10.26 -5.69
N THR A 36 10.97 10.97 -6.81
CA THR A 36 12.19 10.91 -7.63
C THR A 36 13.04 12.19 -7.51
N ARG A 37 12.84 12.98 -6.45
CA ARG A 37 13.47 14.30 -6.24
C ARG A 37 14.99 14.31 -6.19
N GLN A 38 15.66 13.15 -6.12
CA GLN A 38 17.11 13.07 -6.24
C GLN A 38 17.61 13.37 -7.67
N PHE A 39 16.76 13.22 -8.68
CA PHE A 39 17.08 13.58 -10.06
C PHE A 39 16.68 15.03 -10.35
N ARG A 40 17.40 15.68 -11.27
CA ARG A 40 17.04 17.02 -11.77
C ARG A 40 15.64 16.99 -12.37
N ASN A 41 14.77 17.90 -11.96
CA ASN A 41 13.35 17.97 -12.34
C ASN A 41 12.52 16.73 -11.94
N GLY A 42 13.04 15.90 -11.03
CA GLY A 42 12.34 14.72 -10.52
C GLY A 42 11.01 15.09 -9.86
N ARG A 43 9.95 14.40 -10.27
CA ARG A 43 8.61 14.50 -9.68
C ARG A 43 8.29 13.21 -8.94
N THR A 44 7.58 12.29 -9.59
CA THR A 44 7.11 11.06 -8.98
C THR A 44 7.28 9.87 -9.91
N GLU A 45 7.48 8.70 -9.31
CA GLU A 45 7.30 7.36 -9.88
C GLU A 45 6.14 6.67 -9.15
N THR A 46 5.58 5.61 -9.73
CA THR A 46 4.61 4.73 -9.08
C THR A 46 5.34 3.65 -8.28
N ILE A 47 5.07 3.58 -6.98
CA ILE A 47 5.36 2.39 -6.17
C ILE A 47 4.12 1.49 -6.24
N ARG A 48 4.30 0.25 -6.70
CA ARG A 48 3.20 -0.73 -6.80
C ARG A 48 3.14 -1.54 -5.50
N SER A 49 2.19 -1.20 -4.63
CA SER A 49 2.02 -1.92 -3.35
C SER A 49 1.43 -3.32 -3.51
N LEU A 50 0.72 -3.57 -4.62
CA LEU A 50 0.33 -4.91 -5.02
C LEU A 50 1.55 -5.67 -5.54
N SER A 51 1.89 -6.77 -4.88
CA SER A 51 2.95 -7.68 -5.26
C SER A 51 2.55 -9.13 -4.96
N THR A 52 3.34 -10.09 -5.46
CA THR A 52 3.17 -11.50 -5.09
C THR A 52 3.31 -11.70 -3.58
N ASP A 53 4.22 -10.96 -2.94
CA ASP A 53 4.46 -11.04 -1.50
C ASP A 53 3.31 -10.41 -0.69
N SER A 54 2.74 -9.29 -1.14
CA SER A 54 1.59 -8.68 -0.45
C SER A 54 0.35 -9.57 -0.54
N VAL A 55 0.13 -10.25 -1.67
CA VAL A 55 -0.95 -11.24 -1.82
C VAL A 55 -0.71 -12.46 -0.94
N ALA A 56 0.50 -13.00 -0.91
CA ALA A 56 0.85 -14.13 -0.03
C ALA A 56 0.63 -13.78 1.44
N PHE A 57 1.02 -12.57 1.85
CA PHE A 57 0.73 -12.02 3.17
C PHE A 57 -0.78 -11.94 3.46
N CYS A 58 -1.58 -11.35 2.56
CA CYS A 58 -3.02 -11.24 2.77
C CYS A 58 -3.66 -12.62 2.93
N LYS A 59 -3.29 -13.58 2.07
CA LYS A 59 -3.78 -14.97 2.17
C LYS A 59 -3.37 -15.65 3.48
N ALA A 60 -2.14 -15.44 3.95
CA ALA A 60 -1.68 -16.00 5.21
C ALA A 60 -2.45 -15.42 6.41
N MET A 61 -2.73 -14.11 6.40
CA MET A 61 -3.51 -13.45 7.46
C MET A 61 -4.94 -14.00 7.56
N GLU A 62 -5.57 -14.25 6.41
CA GLU A 62 -6.94 -14.78 6.32
C GLU A 62 -7.03 -16.30 6.48
N ASN A 63 -5.90 -17.00 6.54
CA ASN A 63 -5.88 -18.44 6.80
C ASN A 63 -6.04 -18.72 8.31
N PRO A 64 -7.13 -19.38 8.76
CA PRO A 64 -7.33 -19.70 10.18
C PRO A 64 -6.35 -20.77 10.69
N SER A 65 -5.79 -21.59 9.80
CA SER A 65 -4.83 -22.65 10.14
C SER A 65 -3.37 -22.17 10.16
N ALA A 66 -3.07 -20.98 9.64
CA ALA A 66 -1.71 -20.44 9.62
C ALA A 66 -1.27 -19.99 11.01
N LYS A 67 -0.05 -20.37 11.41
CA LYS A 67 0.51 -20.02 12.72
C LYS A 67 0.97 -18.55 12.77
N PRO A 68 1.02 -17.91 13.95
CA PRO A 68 1.50 -16.52 14.08
C PRO A 68 2.90 -16.30 13.48
N GLU A 69 3.80 -17.28 13.57
CA GLU A 69 5.15 -17.22 13.01
C GLU A 69 5.13 -17.17 11.47
N GLU A 70 4.24 -17.95 10.85
CA GLU A 70 4.04 -17.98 9.41
C GLU A 70 3.46 -16.65 8.91
N LYS A 71 2.40 -16.15 9.57
CA LYS A 71 1.79 -14.85 9.26
C LYS A 71 2.81 -13.71 9.40
N THR A 72 3.61 -13.72 10.46
CA THR A 72 4.68 -12.74 10.69
C THR A 72 5.78 -12.84 9.62
N LYS A 73 6.16 -14.05 9.22
CA LYS A 73 7.14 -14.25 8.14
C LYS A 73 6.66 -13.63 6.85
N PHE A 74 5.43 -13.92 6.41
CA PHE A 74 4.88 -13.34 5.19
C PHE A 74 4.74 -11.81 5.27
N LEU A 75 4.31 -11.28 6.42
CA LEU A 75 4.25 -9.84 6.65
C LEU A 75 5.64 -9.19 6.48
N ARG A 76 6.69 -9.76 7.11
CA ARG A 76 8.06 -9.24 7.00
C ARG A 76 8.58 -9.29 5.56
N THR A 77 8.30 -10.38 4.82
CA THR A 77 8.65 -10.50 3.41
C THR A 77 7.96 -9.43 2.56
N ALA A 78 6.65 -9.22 2.75
CA ALA A 78 5.89 -8.25 1.98
C ALA A 78 6.35 -6.81 2.25
N ILE A 79 6.64 -6.48 3.50
CA ILE A 79 7.26 -5.20 3.90
C ILE A 79 8.62 -4.99 3.22
N ALA A 80 9.47 -6.03 3.21
CA ALA A 80 10.79 -5.95 2.60
C ALA A 80 10.71 -5.75 1.08
N ALA A 81 9.79 -6.45 0.41
CA ALA A 81 9.51 -6.29 -1.02
C ALA A 81 9.01 -4.88 -1.35
N HIS A 82 8.04 -4.37 -0.60
CA HIS A 82 7.55 -3.00 -0.74
C HIS A 82 8.67 -1.96 -0.55
N SER A 83 9.45 -2.11 0.51
CA SER A 83 10.59 -1.23 0.78
C SER A 83 11.64 -1.28 -0.34
N LYS A 84 11.81 -2.43 -1.00
CA LYS A 84 12.67 -2.56 -2.18
C LYS A 84 12.09 -1.78 -3.36
N TYR A 85 10.79 -1.91 -3.66
CA TYR A 85 10.16 -1.14 -4.73
C TYR A 85 10.21 0.37 -4.50
N GLN A 86 10.04 0.82 -3.26
CA GLN A 86 10.21 2.22 -2.90
C GLN A 86 11.63 2.71 -3.19
N ARG A 87 12.67 1.95 -2.79
CA ARG A 87 14.07 2.30 -3.10
C ARG A 87 14.35 2.29 -4.60
N ASP A 88 13.86 1.28 -5.31
CA ASP A 88 14.05 1.17 -6.76
C ASP A 88 13.39 2.35 -7.50
N GLY A 89 12.13 2.65 -7.17
CA GLY A 89 11.41 3.80 -7.72
C GLY A 89 12.11 5.12 -7.44
N ALA A 90 12.55 5.34 -6.20
CA ALA A 90 13.32 6.53 -5.84
C ALA A 90 14.58 6.68 -6.70
N ASN A 91 15.26 5.58 -7.00
CA ASN A 91 16.47 5.49 -7.83
C ASN A 91 16.21 5.37 -9.34
N GLY A 92 15.00 5.67 -9.82
CA GLY A 92 14.69 5.69 -11.24
C GLY A 92 14.64 4.30 -11.88
N LYS A 93 14.43 3.25 -11.09
CA LYS A 93 14.30 1.85 -11.53
C LYS A 93 12.85 1.36 -11.53
N GLY A 94 11.88 2.28 -11.39
CA GLY A 94 10.47 1.98 -11.58
C GLY A 94 10.12 1.82 -13.07
N CYS A 95 9.00 1.16 -13.36
CA CYS A 95 8.58 0.90 -14.73
C CYS A 95 7.47 1.84 -15.22
N ASP A 96 6.63 2.38 -14.34
CA ASP A 96 5.42 3.11 -14.77
C ASP A 96 5.73 4.37 -15.56
N ARG A 97 6.65 5.23 -15.11
CA ARG A 97 7.04 6.43 -15.90
C ARG A 97 7.81 6.07 -17.16
N HIS A 98 8.58 4.99 -17.15
CA HIS A 98 9.27 4.50 -18.34
C HIS A 98 8.27 4.02 -19.39
N LEU A 99 7.31 3.17 -19.01
CA LEU A 99 6.24 2.68 -19.89
C LEU A 99 5.36 3.83 -20.40
N LEU A 100 5.06 4.82 -19.56
CA LEU A 100 4.39 6.04 -20.00
C LEU A 100 5.22 6.80 -21.04
N GLY A 101 6.52 6.96 -20.82
CA GLY A 101 7.44 7.59 -21.77
C GLY A 101 7.43 6.90 -23.13
N LEU A 102 7.57 5.57 -23.15
CA LEU A 102 7.48 4.77 -24.37
C LEU A 102 6.15 4.95 -25.10
N ARG A 103 5.03 5.00 -24.35
CA ARG A 103 3.70 5.24 -24.93
C ARG A 103 3.59 6.65 -25.53
N LEU A 104 4.18 7.65 -24.90
CA LEU A 104 4.17 9.04 -25.38
C LEU A 104 5.10 9.27 -26.58
N CYS A 105 6.05 8.37 -26.83
CA CYS A 105 6.91 8.42 -28.02
C CYS A 105 6.23 7.92 -29.30
N LEU A 106 5.09 7.22 -29.19
CA LEU A 106 4.32 6.75 -30.35
C LEU A 106 3.84 7.95 -31.19
N GLN A 107 4.07 7.87 -32.49
CA GLN A 107 3.63 8.89 -33.44
C GLN A 107 2.14 8.75 -33.79
N PRO A 108 1.51 9.78 -34.36
CA PRO A 108 0.13 9.69 -34.83
C PRO A 108 -0.07 8.50 -35.79
N GLY A 109 -1.01 7.61 -35.46
CA GLY A 109 -1.29 6.38 -36.23
C GLY A 109 -0.48 5.16 -35.78
N GLU A 110 0.54 5.32 -34.94
CA GLU A 110 1.27 4.19 -34.36
C GLU A 110 0.53 3.57 -33.18
N SER A 111 0.72 2.26 -33.01
CA SER A 111 0.28 1.54 -31.83
C SER A 111 1.21 0.37 -31.55
N HIS A 112 1.20 -0.11 -30.32
CA HIS A 112 1.99 -1.27 -29.92
C HIS A 112 1.11 -2.27 -29.16
N PRO A 113 1.09 -3.57 -29.51
CA PRO A 113 0.23 -4.57 -28.88
C PRO A 113 0.32 -4.59 -27.35
N PHE A 114 1.53 -4.45 -26.80
CA PHE A 114 1.77 -4.35 -25.35
C PHE A 114 0.85 -3.34 -24.63
N PHE A 115 0.60 -2.15 -25.21
CA PHE A 115 -0.25 -1.14 -24.57
C PHE A 115 -1.76 -1.36 -24.80
N GLN A 116 -2.12 -2.29 -25.69
CA GLN A 116 -3.49 -2.70 -25.97
C GLN A 116 -3.90 -3.94 -25.18
N GLU A 117 -2.94 -4.65 -24.60
CA GLU A 117 -3.20 -5.83 -23.77
C GLU A 117 -4.17 -5.51 -22.62
N PRO A 118 -5.24 -6.31 -22.43
CA PRO A 118 -6.18 -6.11 -21.33
C PRO A 118 -5.52 -6.13 -19.95
N VAL A 119 -4.43 -6.89 -19.80
CA VAL A 119 -3.66 -6.94 -18.55
C VAL A 119 -2.93 -5.62 -18.28
N PHE A 120 -2.44 -4.92 -19.31
CA PHE A 120 -1.82 -3.60 -19.15
C PHE A 120 -2.86 -2.58 -18.67
N ALA A 121 -4.04 -2.56 -19.30
CA ALA A 121 -5.16 -1.71 -18.88
C ALA A 121 -5.55 -1.98 -17.41
N LYS A 122 -5.74 -3.25 -17.04
CA LYS A 122 -6.03 -3.64 -15.66
C LYS A 122 -4.91 -3.25 -14.68
N SER A 123 -3.65 -3.38 -15.08
CA SER A 123 -2.49 -3.04 -14.24
C SER A 123 -2.36 -1.54 -13.95
N THR A 124 -2.98 -0.69 -14.76
CA THR A 124 -2.97 0.78 -14.63
C THR A 124 -4.30 1.33 -14.13
N THR A 125 -5.30 0.45 -13.90
CA THR A 125 -6.57 0.80 -13.26
C THR A 125 -6.38 0.78 -11.74
N PHE A 126 -5.77 1.85 -11.21
CA PHE A 126 -5.42 1.98 -9.80
C PHE A 126 -6.65 2.20 -8.90
N LEU A 127 -7.37 1.12 -8.60
CA LEU A 127 -8.52 1.14 -7.69
C LEU A 127 -8.12 1.57 -6.27
N LEU A 128 -6.86 1.37 -5.89
CA LEU A 128 -6.28 2.04 -4.72
C LEU A 128 -5.26 3.06 -5.18
N SER A 129 -5.52 4.34 -4.91
CA SER A 129 -4.56 5.42 -5.11
C SER A 129 -4.14 5.99 -3.76
N THR A 130 -2.85 5.94 -3.46
CA THR A 130 -2.33 6.22 -2.12
C THR A 130 -1.13 7.18 -2.12
N SER A 131 -0.95 7.91 -1.03
CA SER A 131 0.26 8.71 -0.81
C SER A 131 0.57 8.87 0.67
N GLY A 132 1.74 8.38 1.08
CA GLY A 132 2.34 8.67 2.39
C GLY A 132 2.77 10.13 2.51
N LEU A 133 2.53 10.73 3.67
CA LEU A 133 2.94 12.09 4.01
C LEU A 133 3.92 12.10 5.19
N PHE A 134 4.91 12.98 5.10
CA PHE A 134 5.99 13.10 6.08
C PHE A 134 6.06 14.51 6.69
N ALA A 135 4.89 15.08 6.99
CA ALA A 135 4.75 16.47 7.46
C ALA A 135 4.79 16.65 8.99
N GLY A 136 5.13 15.60 9.74
CA GLY A 136 5.18 15.62 11.21
C GLY A 136 3.79 15.75 11.87
N ASP A 137 3.77 15.99 13.18
CA ASP A 137 2.54 15.94 13.99
C ASP A 137 1.57 17.12 13.71
N ASN A 138 2.08 18.23 13.17
CA ASN A 138 1.32 19.47 12.90
C ASN A 138 0.36 19.37 11.71
N PHE A 139 0.38 18.27 10.98
CA PHE A 139 -0.44 18.11 9.79
C PHE A 139 -1.88 17.73 10.17
N VAL A 140 -2.85 18.60 9.87
CA VAL A 140 -4.24 18.51 10.40
C VAL A 140 -5.19 17.77 9.45
N GLY A 141 -4.92 17.72 8.15
CA GLY A 141 -5.79 17.02 7.20
C GLY A 141 -5.24 17.00 5.77
N THR A 142 -5.55 15.93 5.07
CA THR A 142 -5.21 15.70 3.66
C THR A 142 -6.26 14.76 3.07
N GLY A 143 -6.50 14.90 1.79
CA GLY A 143 -7.27 13.94 1.02
C GLY A 143 -7.14 14.28 -0.45
N PHE A 144 -7.32 13.27 -1.28
CA PHE A 144 -7.62 13.40 -2.69
C PHE A 144 -8.70 12.39 -3.05
N GLY A 145 -9.48 12.69 -4.07
CA GLY A 145 -10.56 11.80 -4.50
C GLY A 145 -10.04 10.51 -5.13
N ALA A 146 -10.82 9.44 -5.01
CA ALA A 146 -10.68 8.21 -5.77
C ALA A 146 -10.72 8.52 -7.26
N MET A 147 -9.78 7.94 -7.99
CA MET A 147 -9.66 8.08 -9.45
C MET A 147 -10.77 7.30 -10.18
N TYR A 148 -11.23 6.20 -9.59
CA TYR A 148 -12.26 5.33 -10.15
C TYR A 148 -13.52 5.33 -9.28
N PRO A 149 -14.72 5.19 -9.87
CA PRO A 149 -15.97 5.13 -9.11
C PRO A 149 -16.01 4.02 -8.06
N ASP A 150 -15.33 2.90 -8.33
CA ASP A 150 -15.19 1.71 -7.49
C ASP A 150 -13.81 1.60 -6.81
N GLY A 151 -13.13 2.72 -6.65
CA GLY A 151 -11.83 2.81 -6.00
C GLY A 151 -11.84 3.65 -4.72
N TYR A 152 -10.63 3.79 -4.15
CA TYR A 152 -10.33 4.64 -3.02
C TYR A 152 -9.20 5.61 -3.31
N GLY A 153 -9.33 6.83 -2.81
CA GLY A 153 -8.26 7.80 -2.68
C GLY A 153 -7.81 7.89 -1.23
N MET A 154 -6.51 7.73 -0.97
CA MET A 154 -5.99 7.70 0.39
C MET A 154 -4.70 8.46 0.61
N ASN A 155 -4.68 9.26 1.67
CA ASN A 155 -3.46 9.78 2.25
C ASN A 155 -3.29 9.22 3.64
N TYR A 156 -2.03 9.07 4.06
CA TYR A 156 -1.75 8.64 5.41
C TYR A 156 -0.46 9.25 5.95
N LEU A 157 -0.40 9.36 7.27
CA LEU A 157 0.74 9.88 8.00
C LEU A 157 0.97 9.03 9.25
N ALA A 158 2.22 8.62 9.43
CA ALA A 158 2.70 8.00 10.67
C ALA A 158 3.31 9.10 11.55
N GLY A 159 2.55 9.57 12.55
CA GLY A 159 3.04 10.47 13.59
C GLY A 159 3.68 9.69 14.74
N GLY A 160 4.16 10.39 15.77
CA GLY A 160 4.88 9.74 16.88
C GLY A 160 4.02 8.74 17.68
N LYS A 161 2.75 9.07 17.92
CA LYS A 161 1.78 8.24 18.66
C LYS A 161 0.44 8.04 17.93
N THR A 162 0.28 8.66 16.77
CA THR A 162 -0.98 8.65 16.02
C THR A 162 -0.75 8.29 14.57
N LEU A 163 -1.68 7.53 14.01
CA LEU A 163 -1.77 7.31 12.57
C LEU A 163 -2.96 8.11 12.07
N LYS A 164 -2.75 8.93 11.04
CA LYS A 164 -3.81 9.71 10.41
C LYS A 164 -4.04 9.16 9.02
N PHE A 165 -5.30 8.94 8.66
CA PHE A 165 -5.72 8.48 7.34
C PHE A 165 -6.81 9.42 6.82
N GLY A 166 -6.61 9.94 5.61
CA GLY A 166 -7.69 10.49 4.78
C GLY A 166 -8.13 9.40 3.82
N VAL A 167 -9.41 9.05 3.81
CA VAL A 167 -9.99 8.01 2.95
C VAL A 167 -11.18 8.61 2.21
N GLU A 168 -11.21 8.43 0.89
CA GLU A 168 -12.32 8.82 0.02
C GLU A 168 -12.75 7.64 -0.84
N SER A 169 -14.06 7.52 -1.03
CA SER A 169 -14.71 6.65 -2.01
C SER A 169 -15.98 7.34 -2.53
N LYS A 170 -16.60 6.80 -3.58
CA LYS A 170 -17.85 7.35 -4.12
C LYS A 170 -19.07 6.77 -3.42
N TYR A 171 -19.99 7.63 -3.02
CA TYR A 171 -21.23 7.24 -2.33
C TYR A 171 -22.09 6.27 -3.15
N ASP A 172 -22.18 6.48 -4.47
CA ASP A 172 -23.04 5.68 -5.35
C ASP A 172 -22.51 4.26 -5.62
N CYS A 173 -21.25 3.96 -5.26
CA CYS A 173 -20.66 2.66 -5.52
C CYS A 173 -20.89 1.69 -4.37
N LYS A 174 -21.70 0.65 -4.63
CA LYS A 174 -22.04 -0.39 -3.65
C LYS A 174 -20.86 -1.28 -3.21
N LEU A 175 -19.76 -1.27 -3.96
CA LEU A 175 -18.55 -2.05 -3.64
C LEU A 175 -17.62 -1.31 -2.66
N THR A 176 -17.78 0.01 -2.51
CA THR A 176 -16.88 0.83 -1.71
C THR A 176 -17.61 1.60 -0.63
N SER A 177 -16.96 1.78 0.51
CA SER A 177 -17.48 2.57 1.62
C SER A 177 -16.32 3.09 2.45
N THR A 178 -16.14 4.41 2.50
CA THR A 178 -15.13 5.06 3.34
C THR A 178 -15.19 4.59 4.79
N ARG A 179 -16.41 4.44 5.33
CA ARG A 179 -16.62 4.05 6.72
C ARG A 179 -16.19 2.60 6.96
N GLU A 180 -16.66 1.67 6.14
CA GLU A 180 -16.34 0.25 6.26
C GLU A 180 -14.86 0.01 6.01
N PHE A 181 -14.27 0.65 4.99
CA PHE A 181 -12.84 0.56 4.73
C PHE A 181 -12.02 1.01 5.94
N GLY A 182 -12.43 2.11 6.61
CA GLY A 182 -11.81 2.55 7.85
C GLY A 182 -11.91 1.55 9.00
N GLU A 183 -12.98 0.76 9.06
CA GLU A 183 -13.14 -0.35 10.03
C GLU A 183 -12.21 -1.52 9.69
N TYR A 184 -12.17 -1.96 8.42
CA TYR A 184 -11.24 -2.98 7.95
C TYR A 184 -9.77 -2.58 8.16
N LEU A 185 -9.42 -1.32 7.92
CA LEU A 185 -8.07 -0.81 8.11
C LEU A 185 -7.65 -0.80 9.58
N ARG A 186 -8.55 -0.35 10.48
CA ARG A 186 -8.32 -0.43 11.93
C ARG A 186 -8.13 -1.87 12.38
N GLN A 187 -8.94 -2.79 11.87
CA GLN A 187 -8.80 -4.22 12.20
C GLN A 187 -7.50 -4.81 11.65
N ALA A 188 -7.14 -4.52 10.41
CA ALA A 188 -5.88 -4.95 9.79
C ALA A 188 -4.67 -4.50 10.60
N LEU A 189 -4.61 -3.22 11.00
CA LEU A 189 -3.52 -2.68 11.82
C LEU A 189 -3.40 -3.39 13.18
N ARG A 190 -4.55 -3.68 13.83
CA ARG A 190 -4.59 -4.40 15.11
C ARG A 190 -4.13 -5.84 14.96
N ASP A 191 -4.66 -6.57 13.97
CA ASP A 191 -4.31 -7.97 13.74
C ASP A 191 -2.84 -8.13 13.40
N MET A 192 -2.30 -7.25 12.54
CA MET A 192 -0.87 -7.22 12.22
C MET A 192 -0.02 -6.97 13.47
N ARG A 193 -0.44 -6.07 14.38
CA ARG A 193 0.24 -5.85 15.66
C ARG A 193 0.19 -7.12 16.52
N THR A 194 -0.99 -7.70 16.71
CA THR A 194 -1.19 -8.89 17.55
C THR A 194 -0.36 -10.08 17.07
N VAL A 195 -0.37 -10.37 15.78
CA VAL A 195 0.41 -11.47 15.19
C VAL A 195 1.91 -11.27 15.43
N VAL A 196 2.42 -10.05 15.27
CA VAL A 196 3.84 -9.78 15.51
C VAL A 196 4.17 -9.91 16.99
N GLU A 197 3.35 -9.37 17.89
CA GLU A 197 3.55 -9.45 19.35
C GLU A 197 3.58 -10.90 19.86
N GLN A 198 2.76 -11.79 19.28
CA GLN A 198 2.75 -13.22 19.61
C GLN A 198 4.08 -13.90 19.29
N THR A 199 4.83 -13.41 18.29
CA THR A 199 6.12 -13.99 17.88
C THR A 199 7.34 -13.40 18.60
N LEU A 200 7.15 -12.38 19.44
CA LEU A 200 8.25 -11.76 20.18
C LEU A 200 8.76 -12.70 21.29
N PRO A 201 10.06 -12.62 21.65
CA PRO A 201 10.55 -13.14 22.92
C PRO A 201 9.76 -12.53 24.10
N GLU A 202 9.62 -13.27 25.19
CA GLU A 202 8.77 -12.87 26.32
C GLU A 202 9.18 -11.52 26.95
N GLU A 203 10.47 -11.25 27.02
CA GLU A 203 11.00 -9.97 27.51
C GLU A 203 10.63 -8.79 26.60
N GLU A 204 10.63 -9.00 25.27
CA GLU A 204 10.21 -7.97 24.31
C GLU A 204 8.68 -7.75 24.34
N ARG A 205 7.88 -8.78 24.67
CA ARG A 205 6.42 -8.64 24.87
C ARG A 205 6.09 -7.73 26.05
N LYS A 206 6.82 -7.88 27.17
CA LYS A 206 6.62 -7.04 28.37
C LYS A 206 6.92 -5.55 28.10
N ILE A 207 7.87 -5.27 27.21
CA ILE A 207 8.18 -3.90 26.75
C ILE A 207 7.09 -3.39 25.81
N ALA A 208 6.68 -4.21 24.83
CA ALA A 208 5.64 -3.87 23.87
C ALA A 208 4.29 -3.55 24.53
N ALA A 209 3.91 -4.25 25.60
CA ALA A 209 2.67 -4.01 26.34
C ALA A 209 2.62 -2.64 27.06
N LYS A 210 3.76 -1.98 27.23
CA LYS A 210 3.88 -0.65 27.88
C LYS A 210 3.86 0.51 26.87
N LEU A 211 3.80 0.21 25.56
CA LEU A 211 3.84 1.15 24.44
C LEU A 211 2.49 1.21 23.69
#